data_AF-A0A9D4L0W3-F1
#
_entry.id   AF-A0A9D4L0W3-F1
#
_cell.length_a   1.000
_cell.length_b   1.000
_cell.length_c   1.000
_cell.angle_alpha   90.00
_cell.angle_beta   90.00
_cell.angle_gamma   90.00
#
_symmetry.space_group_name_H-M   'P 1'
#
loop_
_entity.id
_entity.type
_entity.pdbx_description
1 polymer ?
#
loop_
_entity_poly.entity_id
_entity_poly.type
_entity_poly.pdbx_seq_one_letter_code
_entity_poly.pdbx_strand_id
1 'polypeptide(L)'
;MRVVGPRYKQVSSCHNLESIELRGKGITLQPNDLHGHAQLKILDLEGCKCEQLDLSSCRNLIRIELDGERITLQTNAFHGLAQLKMLKVLWGYICKSLDLSCHNLESIELYGERIALQPLAFYGLAQLKILELKYCKCESLDLSSCHNLESIELYGEGIALQPLAFYGLAQLKM
;
A
#
# COMPACT_ATOMS: atom_id res chain seq x y z
N MET A 1 -2.01 -4.67 -21.88
CA MET A 1 -1.71 -6.13 -21.78
C MET A 1 -1.63 -6.53 -20.32
N ARG A 2 -2.09 -7.74 -19.94
CA ARG A 2 -2.17 -8.23 -18.55
C ARG A 2 -1.42 -9.57 -18.43
N VAL A 3 -0.69 -9.77 -17.34
CA VAL A 3 -0.09 -11.07 -17.00
C VAL A 3 -0.78 -11.64 -15.77
N VAL A 4 -1.17 -12.90 -15.84
CA VAL A 4 -1.73 -13.68 -14.72
C VAL A 4 -0.99 -15.02 -14.65
N GLY A 5 -0.41 -15.36 -13.49
CA GLY A 5 0.17 -16.69 -13.22
C GLY A 5 1.68 -16.70 -12.95
N PRO A 6 2.30 -17.88 -12.77
CA PRO A 6 3.63 -18.02 -12.17
C PRO A 6 4.83 -17.71 -13.09
N ARG A 7 4.61 -17.36 -14.36
CA ARG A 7 5.68 -17.20 -15.37
C ARG A 7 6.28 -15.79 -15.38
N TYR A 8 6.82 -15.38 -14.24
CA TYR A 8 7.35 -14.04 -14.00
C TYR A 8 8.54 -13.63 -14.89
N LYS A 9 9.43 -14.56 -15.26
CA LYS A 9 10.63 -14.24 -16.06
C LYS A 9 10.36 -13.69 -17.47
N GLN A 10 9.13 -13.76 -17.96
CA GLN A 10 8.73 -13.19 -19.25
C GLN A 10 8.21 -11.75 -19.16
N VAL A 11 7.99 -11.24 -17.94
CA VAL A 11 7.32 -9.97 -17.69
C VAL A 11 8.29 -8.79 -17.83
N SER A 12 9.56 -8.96 -17.44
CA SER A 12 10.56 -7.88 -17.45
C SER A 12 10.85 -7.25 -18.82
N SER A 13 10.59 -7.97 -19.91
CA SER A 13 10.72 -7.46 -21.29
C SER A 13 9.43 -6.85 -21.85
N CYS A 14 8.34 -6.84 -21.09
CA CYS A 14 7.02 -6.40 -21.53
C CYS A 14 6.67 -4.99 -21.01
N HIS A 15 7.26 -3.96 -21.63
CA HIS A 15 7.14 -2.57 -21.17
C HIS A 15 5.74 -1.92 -21.32
N ASN A 16 4.81 -2.56 -22.04
CA ASN A 16 3.44 -2.07 -22.28
C ASN A 16 2.39 -2.76 -21.40
N LEU A 17 2.82 -3.39 -20.30
CA LEU A 17 1.89 -3.99 -19.36
C LEU A 17 1.17 -2.92 -18.54
N GLU A 18 -0.15 -3.06 -18.47
CA GLU A 18 -1.01 -2.21 -17.63
C GLU A 18 -1.37 -2.90 -16.33
N SER A 19 -1.23 -4.23 -16.26
CA SER A 19 -1.57 -5.03 -15.10
C SER A 19 -0.63 -6.21 -14.95
N ILE A 20 -0.07 -6.37 -13.76
CA ILE A 20 0.74 -7.51 -13.35
C ILE A 20 0.05 -8.15 -12.15
N GLU A 21 -0.32 -9.42 -12.28
CA GLU A 21 -0.96 -10.18 -11.21
C GLU A 21 -0.25 -11.53 -11.06
N LEU A 22 0.47 -11.69 -9.96
CA LEU A 22 1.33 -12.85 -9.71
C LEU A 22 0.89 -13.51 -8.42
N ARG A 23 0.64 -14.83 -8.50
CA ARG A 23 0.18 -15.63 -7.36
C ARG A 23 1.06 -16.84 -7.19
N GLY A 24 1.73 -16.98 -6.05
CA GLY A 24 2.40 -18.21 -5.66
C GLY A 24 3.72 -18.05 -4.91
N LYS A 25 3.91 -18.96 -3.94
CA LYS A 25 5.09 -19.05 -3.04
C LYS A 25 6.44 -19.28 -3.73
N GLY A 26 6.43 -19.68 -5.00
CA GLY A 26 7.64 -19.92 -5.81
C GLY A 26 8.11 -18.70 -6.61
N ILE A 27 7.36 -17.59 -6.60
CA ILE A 27 7.69 -16.40 -7.39
C ILE A 27 8.58 -15.50 -6.54
N THR A 28 9.79 -15.23 -7.02
CA THR A 28 10.73 -14.28 -6.40
C THR A 28 11.00 -13.15 -7.37
N LEU A 29 10.62 -11.94 -6.95
CA LEU A 29 10.91 -10.69 -7.64
C LEU A 29 12.25 -10.14 -7.15
N GLN A 30 13.09 -9.73 -8.09
CA GLN A 30 14.22 -8.85 -7.84
C GLN A 30 13.73 -7.40 -7.77
N PRO A 31 14.45 -6.51 -7.06
CA PRO A 31 14.02 -5.12 -6.91
C PRO A 31 13.75 -4.42 -8.25
N ASN A 32 14.60 -4.64 -9.25
CA ASN A 32 14.53 -3.96 -10.54
C ASN A 32 13.62 -4.63 -11.57
N ASP A 33 12.96 -5.73 -11.24
CA ASP A 33 12.17 -6.45 -12.25
C ASP A 33 10.90 -5.70 -12.68
N LEU A 34 10.43 -4.74 -11.88
CA LEU A 34 9.36 -3.83 -12.26
C LEU A 34 9.89 -2.54 -12.95
N HIS A 35 11.21 -2.40 -13.10
CA HIS A 35 11.80 -1.26 -13.79
C HIS A 35 11.29 -1.15 -15.22
N GLY A 36 10.90 0.07 -15.63
CA GLY A 36 10.49 0.36 -17.00
C GLY A 36 9.03 -0.01 -17.33
N HIS A 37 8.26 -0.51 -16.36
CA HIS A 37 6.81 -0.72 -16.51
C HIS A 37 6.03 0.59 -16.28
N ALA A 38 6.38 1.64 -17.02
CA ALA A 38 5.80 2.97 -16.85
C ALA A 38 4.29 3.01 -17.14
N GLN A 39 3.75 2.05 -17.89
CA GLN A 39 2.32 1.92 -18.20
C GLN A 39 1.52 1.13 -17.16
N LEU A 40 2.19 0.59 -16.13
CA LEU A 40 1.55 -0.26 -15.13
C LEU A 40 0.54 0.56 -14.31
N LYS A 41 -0.71 0.10 -14.29
CA LYS A 41 -1.82 0.66 -13.51
C LYS A 41 -2.21 -0.21 -12.33
N ILE A 42 -1.98 -1.51 -12.43
CA ILE A 42 -2.37 -2.50 -11.43
C ILE A 42 -1.17 -3.39 -11.11
N LEU A 43 -0.88 -3.53 -9.83
CA LEU A 43 0.04 -4.52 -9.29
C LEU A 43 -0.68 -5.35 -8.21
N ASP A 44 -0.78 -6.66 -8.43
CA ASP A 44 -1.28 -7.64 -7.46
C ASP A 44 -0.21 -8.72 -7.27
N LEU A 45 0.35 -8.81 -6.07
CA LEU A 45 1.36 -9.81 -5.70
C LEU A 45 0.84 -10.63 -4.51
N GLU A 46 0.43 -11.86 -4.76
CA GLU A 46 -0.05 -12.78 -3.73
C GLU A 46 0.96 -13.92 -3.51
N GLY A 47 1.38 -14.11 -2.26
CA GLY A 47 2.31 -15.15 -1.85
C GLY A 47 3.70 -15.03 -2.49
N CYS A 48 4.04 -13.93 -3.13
CA CYS A 48 5.33 -13.71 -3.77
C CYS A 48 6.42 -13.34 -2.74
N LYS A 49 7.70 -13.44 -3.15
CA LYS A 49 8.86 -12.95 -2.40
C LYS A 49 9.50 -11.76 -3.11
N CYS A 50 9.82 -10.69 -2.38
CA CYS A 50 10.62 -9.58 -2.90
C CYS A 50 11.39 -8.89 -1.76
N GLU A 51 12.72 -8.97 -1.76
CA GLU A 51 13.51 -8.47 -0.62
C GLU A 51 13.59 -6.95 -0.55
N GLN A 52 13.27 -6.24 -1.65
CA GLN A 52 13.08 -4.79 -1.72
C GLN A 52 12.22 -4.48 -2.95
N LEU A 53 10.92 -4.24 -2.77
CA LEU A 53 10.04 -3.89 -3.90
C LEU A 53 10.31 -2.45 -4.34
N ASP A 54 10.77 -2.24 -5.59
CA ASP A 54 10.96 -0.91 -6.19
C ASP A 54 9.84 -0.60 -7.19
N LEU A 55 9.07 0.45 -6.90
CA LEU A 55 7.98 0.95 -7.71
C LEU A 55 8.27 2.33 -8.32
N SER A 56 9.51 2.83 -8.20
CA SER A 56 9.90 4.20 -8.56
C SER A 56 9.65 4.58 -10.03
N SER A 57 9.58 3.59 -10.93
CA SER A 57 9.29 3.77 -12.36
C SER A 57 7.81 3.56 -12.73
N CYS A 58 6.99 3.00 -11.84
CA CYS A 58 5.60 2.63 -12.08
C CYS A 58 4.62 3.78 -11.77
N ARG A 59 4.88 4.97 -12.35
CA ARG A 59 4.19 6.23 -11.97
C ARG A 59 2.70 6.29 -12.27
N ASN A 60 2.20 5.38 -13.10
CA ASN A 60 0.79 5.27 -13.48
C ASN A 60 0.00 4.27 -12.61
N LEU A 61 0.59 3.73 -11.54
CA LEU A 61 -0.11 2.81 -10.63
C LEU A 61 -1.33 3.49 -10.01
N ILE A 62 -2.47 2.81 -10.14
CA ILE A 62 -3.78 3.19 -9.59
C ILE A 62 -4.14 2.26 -8.43
N ARG A 63 -3.75 0.99 -8.51
CA ARG A 63 -4.04 -0.04 -7.52
C ARG A 63 -2.81 -0.89 -7.21
N ILE A 64 -2.55 -1.06 -5.92
CA ILE A 64 -1.52 -1.96 -5.40
C ILE A 64 -2.17 -2.87 -4.37
N GLU A 65 -2.06 -4.18 -4.61
CA GLU A 65 -2.41 -5.23 -3.66
C GLU A 65 -1.19 -6.11 -3.44
N LEU A 66 -0.72 -6.16 -2.20
CA LEU A 66 0.42 -6.97 -1.79
C LEU A 66 -0.06 -7.88 -0.66
N ASP A 67 -0.04 -9.19 -0.87
CA ASP A 67 -0.36 -10.19 0.14
C ASP A 67 0.81 -11.18 0.27
N GLY A 68 1.46 -11.22 1.44
CA GLY A 68 2.47 -12.24 1.72
C GLY A 68 3.63 -11.80 2.61
N GLU A 69 4.16 -12.78 3.35
CA GLU A 69 5.10 -12.54 4.45
C GLU A 69 6.56 -12.26 4.04
N ARG A 70 6.84 -12.19 2.74
CA ARG A 70 8.22 -12.20 2.21
C ARG A 70 8.50 -11.06 1.26
N ILE A 71 7.70 -10.00 1.35
CA ILE A 71 7.96 -8.75 0.64
C ILE A 71 8.40 -7.71 1.67
N THR A 72 9.53 -7.05 1.40
CA THR A 72 10.03 -5.95 2.22
C THR A 72 9.74 -4.64 1.51
N LEU A 73 9.16 -3.69 2.23
CA LEU A 73 8.90 -2.35 1.73
C LEU A 73 9.89 -1.36 2.33
N GLN A 74 10.51 -0.56 1.49
CA GLN A 74 11.27 0.60 1.93
C GLN A 74 10.32 1.70 2.42
N THR A 75 10.83 2.64 3.21
CA THR A 75 10.00 3.71 3.78
C THR A 75 9.24 4.51 2.73
N ASN A 76 9.90 4.80 1.61
CA ASN A 76 9.39 5.57 0.49
C ASN A 76 8.91 4.68 -0.67
N ALA A 77 8.51 3.43 -0.42
CA ALA A 77 8.13 2.47 -1.47
C ALA A 77 7.02 2.99 -2.41
N PHE A 78 6.16 3.89 -1.92
CA PHE A 78 5.05 4.47 -2.68
C PHE A 78 5.27 5.94 -3.08
N HIS A 79 6.48 6.48 -2.84
CA HIS A 79 6.75 7.89 -3.06
C HIS A 79 6.55 8.30 -4.53
N GLY A 80 5.71 9.32 -4.74
CA GLY A 80 5.44 9.90 -6.05
C GLY A 80 4.57 9.01 -6.96
N LEU A 81 3.83 8.04 -6.39
CA LEU A 81 2.74 7.34 -7.05
C LEU A 81 1.46 8.20 -7.02
N ALA A 82 1.51 9.34 -7.71
CA ALA A 82 0.47 10.36 -7.64
C ALA A 82 -0.92 9.90 -8.16
N GLN A 83 -1.00 8.79 -8.89
CA GLN A 83 -2.26 8.23 -9.41
C GLN A 83 -2.85 7.14 -8.50
N LEU A 84 -2.16 6.77 -7.42
CA LEU A 84 -2.55 5.65 -6.56
C LEU A 84 -3.84 6.00 -5.81
N LYS A 85 -4.86 5.16 -5.99
CA LYS A 85 -6.19 5.29 -5.36
C LYS A 85 -6.47 4.20 -4.33
N MET A 86 -5.93 2.99 -4.54
CA MET A 86 -6.12 1.87 -3.63
C MET A 86 -4.77 1.26 -3.26
N LEU A 87 -4.53 1.14 -1.96
CA LEU A 87 -3.40 0.43 -1.39
C LEU A 87 -3.89 -0.64 -0.42
N LYS A 88 -3.50 -1.89 -0.67
CA LYS A 88 -3.73 -3.02 0.22
C LYS A 88 -2.41 -3.75 0.48
N VAL A 89 -2.06 -3.90 1.75
CA VAL A 89 -0.83 -4.57 2.19
C VAL A 89 -1.16 -5.52 3.34
N LEU A 90 -1.08 -6.82 3.09
CA LEU A 90 -1.53 -7.88 4.00
C LEU A 90 -0.42 -8.86 4.40
N TRP A 91 -0.20 -8.99 5.71
CA TRP A 91 0.65 -9.99 6.36
C TRP A 91 2.16 -9.88 6.09
N GLY A 92 2.95 -9.94 7.17
CA GLY A 92 4.38 -10.24 7.15
C GLY A 92 5.32 -9.34 6.34
N TYR A 93 4.90 -8.13 5.96
CA TYR A 93 5.80 -7.11 5.43
C TYR A 93 6.72 -6.55 6.51
N ILE A 94 7.99 -6.37 6.19
CA ILE A 94 8.94 -5.67 7.05
C ILE A 94 9.07 -4.25 6.51
N CYS A 95 8.59 -3.27 7.27
CA CYS A 95 8.83 -1.86 6.99
C CYS A 95 9.12 -1.15 8.31
N LYS A 96 10.26 -0.46 8.41
CA LYS A 96 10.58 0.33 9.61
C LYS A 96 9.60 1.48 9.80
N SER A 97 9.12 2.06 8.70
CA SER A 97 8.11 3.11 8.70
C SER A 97 7.56 3.28 7.29
N LEU A 98 6.26 3.26 7.07
CA LEU A 98 5.68 3.47 5.73
C LEU A 98 5.28 4.94 5.52
N ASP A 99 5.75 5.54 4.43
CA ASP A 99 5.29 6.85 3.94
C ASP A 99 4.15 6.67 2.94
N LEU A 100 2.97 7.21 3.28
CA LEU A 100 1.76 7.14 2.47
C LEU A 100 1.39 8.49 1.86
N SER A 101 2.38 9.35 1.55
CA SER A 101 2.19 10.66 0.89
C SER A 101 1.71 10.56 -0.57
N CYS A 102 0.63 9.82 -0.81
CA CYS A 102 -0.06 9.64 -2.08
C CYS A 102 -1.45 10.31 -1.96
N HIS A 103 -1.52 11.61 -2.23
CA HIS A 103 -2.68 12.46 -1.94
C HIS A 103 -4.01 12.06 -2.61
N ASN A 104 -3.98 11.14 -3.58
CA ASN A 104 -5.16 10.63 -4.28
C ASN A 104 -5.66 9.27 -3.75
N LEU A 105 -5.08 8.75 -2.66
CA LEU A 105 -5.56 7.53 -2.02
C LEU A 105 -7.01 7.70 -1.55
N GLU A 106 -7.87 6.79 -2.00
CA GLU A 106 -9.28 6.69 -1.62
C GLU A 106 -9.52 5.52 -0.64
N SER A 107 -8.69 4.48 -0.69
CA SER A 107 -8.80 3.30 0.17
C SER A 107 -7.42 2.80 0.62
N ILE A 108 -7.28 2.56 1.92
CA ILE A 108 -6.09 1.98 2.53
C ILE A 108 -6.49 0.80 3.41
N GLU A 109 -5.93 -0.37 3.13
CA GLU A 109 -6.05 -1.58 3.95
C GLU A 109 -4.65 -2.07 4.33
N LEU A 110 -4.28 -1.93 5.61
CA LEU A 110 -3.01 -2.41 6.13
C LEU A 110 -3.24 -3.45 7.22
N TYR A 111 -2.67 -4.63 7.02
CA TYR A 111 -2.70 -5.70 8.00
C TYR A 111 -1.28 -6.21 8.24
N GLY A 112 -0.73 -5.99 9.44
CA GLY A 112 0.41 -6.80 9.89
C GLY A 112 1.18 -6.22 11.08
N GLU A 113 1.61 -7.11 11.98
CA GLU A 113 2.37 -6.81 13.21
C GLU A 113 3.71 -6.09 13.00
N ARG A 114 4.21 -6.11 11.77
CA ARG A 114 5.51 -5.56 11.35
C ARG A 114 5.37 -4.31 10.48
N ILE A 115 4.15 -3.80 10.30
CA ILE A 115 3.89 -2.52 9.64
C ILE A 115 3.90 -1.43 10.70
N ALA A 116 4.89 -0.54 10.63
CA ALA A 116 4.96 0.67 11.43
C ALA A 116 4.62 1.90 10.57
N LEU A 117 3.81 2.80 11.12
CA LEU A 117 3.37 4.04 10.49
C LEU A 117 4.04 5.25 11.16
N GLN A 118 4.39 6.25 10.36
CA GLN A 118 4.94 7.50 10.89
C GLN A 118 3.83 8.36 11.54
N PRO A 119 4.16 9.27 12.48
CA PRO A 119 3.19 10.12 13.20
C PRO A 119 2.28 11.02 12.33
N LEU A 120 2.50 11.11 11.02
CA LEU A 120 1.69 11.85 10.06
C LEU A 120 1.42 11.04 8.78
N ALA A 121 1.38 9.71 8.89
CA ALA A 121 1.24 8.83 7.73
C ALA A 121 -0.01 9.15 6.87
N PHE A 122 -1.06 9.74 7.44
CA PHE A 122 -2.30 10.07 6.73
C PHE A 122 -2.50 11.57 6.48
N TYR A 123 -1.48 12.40 6.75
CA TYR A 123 -1.56 13.83 6.52
C TYR A 123 -1.78 14.14 5.03
N GLY A 124 -2.71 15.06 4.74
CA GLY A 124 -3.03 15.46 3.36
C GLY A 124 -3.76 14.40 2.52
N LEU A 125 -4.28 13.31 3.11
CA LEU A 125 -5.09 12.32 2.42
C LEU A 125 -6.58 12.72 2.36
N ALA A 126 -6.86 13.89 1.79
CA ALA A 126 -8.21 14.44 1.74
C ALA A 126 -9.21 13.61 0.91
N GLN A 127 -8.74 12.71 0.04
CA GLN A 127 -9.58 11.82 -0.77
C GLN A 127 -9.89 10.48 -0.09
N LEU A 128 -9.29 10.20 1.07
CA LEU A 128 -9.43 8.91 1.75
C LEU A 128 -10.86 8.73 2.24
N LYS A 129 -11.49 7.62 1.84
CA LYS A 129 -12.85 7.23 2.22
C LYS A 129 -12.87 6.01 3.13
N ILE A 130 -11.92 5.10 2.94
CA ILE A 130 -11.84 3.83 3.68
C ILE A 130 -10.44 3.69 4.27
N LEU A 131 -10.40 3.45 5.58
CA LEU A 131 -9.16 3.16 6.31
C LEU A 131 -9.34 1.92 7.19
N GLU A 132 -8.62 0.85 6.88
CA GLU A 132 -8.52 -0.34 7.73
C GLU A 132 -7.09 -0.53 8.19
N LEU A 133 -6.88 -0.52 9.51
CA LEU A 133 -5.59 -0.79 10.14
C LEU A 133 -5.74 -1.95 11.12
N LYS A 134 -5.11 -3.08 10.80
CA LYS A 134 -5.21 -4.33 11.56
C LYS A 134 -3.82 -4.76 12.00
N TYR A 135 -3.61 -4.83 13.31
CA TYR A 135 -2.35 -5.23 13.95
C TYR A 135 -1.15 -4.36 13.54
N CYS A 136 -1.35 -3.12 13.09
CA CYS A 136 -0.26 -2.19 12.77
C CYS A 136 0.29 -1.50 14.03
N LYS A 137 1.48 -0.92 13.91
CA LYS A 137 2.07 -0.03 14.92
C LYS A 137 1.94 1.41 14.47
N CYS A 138 1.17 2.20 15.19
CA CYS A 138 0.91 3.61 14.94
C CYS A 138 0.89 4.34 16.28
N GLU A 139 2.00 4.99 16.62
CA GLU A 139 2.16 5.70 17.90
C GLU A 139 1.24 6.91 18.03
N SER A 140 0.88 7.53 16.90
CA SER A 140 -0.06 8.64 16.85
C SER A 140 -0.84 8.56 15.55
N LEU A 141 -2.14 8.29 15.66
CA LEU A 141 -3.06 8.32 14.53
C LEU A 141 -3.63 9.75 14.38
N ASP A 142 -3.16 10.46 13.35
CA ASP A 142 -3.72 11.76 12.94
C ASP A 142 -4.54 11.59 11.65
N LEU A 143 -5.86 11.82 11.76
CA LEU A 143 -6.80 11.77 10.65
C LEU A 143 -7.41 13.15 10.33
N SER A 144 -6.86 14.22 10.90
CA SER A 144 -7.41 15.58 10.78
C SER A 144 -7.59 16.05 9.34
N SER A 145 -6.78 15.54 8.40
CA SER A 145 -6.87 15.86 6.97
C SER A 145 -7.81 14.96 6.16
N CYS A 146 -8.34 13.87 6.75
CA CYS A 146 -9.12 12.85 6.05
C CYS A 146 -10.63 13.21 6.03
N HIS A 147 -10.98 14.41 5.59
CA HIS A 147 -12.35 14.95 5.72
C HIS A 147 -13.45 14.14 5.00
N ASN A 148 -13.07 13.31 4.01
CA ASN A 148 -13.97 12.43 3.27
C ASN A 148 -14.02 11.00 3.82
N LEU A 149 -13.43 10.73 4.99
CA LEU A 149 -13.40 9.39 5.56
C LEU A 149 -14.82 8.94 5.93
N GLU A 150 -15.28 7.86 5.29
CA GLU A 150 -16.62 7.30 5.44
C GLU A 150 -16.62 6.07 6.36
N SER A 151 -15.54 5.29 6.33
CA SER A 151 -15.40 4.03 7.07
C SER A 151 -14.02 3.92 7.69
N ILE A 152 -13.98 3.52 8.96
CA ILE A 152 -12.74 3.22 9.66
C ILE A 152 -12.86 1.90 10.43
N GLU A 153 -11.86 1.04 10.30
CA GLU A 153 -11.70 -0.14 11.14
C GLU A 153 -10.29 -0.16 11.73
N LEU A 154 -10.21 -0.16 13.06
CA LEU A 154 -8.95 -0.22 13.79
C LEU A 154 -8.96 -1.45 14.69
N TYR A 155 -7.98 -2.33 14.53
CA TYR A 155 -7.85 -3.54 15.33
C TYR A 155 -6.41 -3.76 15.77
N GLY A 156 -6.20 -4.14 17.02
CA GLY A 156 -4.89 -4.47 17.60
C GLY A 156 -4.37 -3.42 18.58
N GLU A 157 -3.40 -3.82 19.39
CA GLU A 157 -2.90 -3.04 20.53
C GLU A 157 -1.87 -1.96 20.14
N GLY A 158 -1.37 -1.99 18.90
CA GLY A 158 -0.32 -1.10 18.42
C GLY A 158 -0.81 0.28 17.94
N ILE A 159 -2.10 0.56 17.98
CA ILE A 159 -2.70 1.81 17.48
C ILE A 159 -3.13 2.66 18.67
N ALA A 160 -2.39 3.74 18.90
CA ALA A 160 -2.72 4.70 19.96
C ALA A 160 -3.60 5.83 19.41
N LEU A 161 -4.82 5.93 19.94
CA LEU A 161 -5.76 7.00 19.64
C LEU A 161 -5.53 8.20 20.56
N GLN A 162 -5.32 9.37 19.96
CA GLN A 162 -5.29 10.63 20.69
C GLN A 162 -6.74 11.10 20.97
N PRO A 163 -6.96 11.94 22.01
CA PRO A 163 -8.22 12.63 22.16
C PRO A 163 -8.59 13.36 20.88
N LEU A 164 -9.87 13.33 20.50
CA LEU A 164 -10.37 13.97 19.28
C LEU A 164 -9.81 13.39 17.97
N ALA A 165 -9.27 12.16 17.96
CA ALA A 165 -8.76 11.50 16.74
C ALA A 165 -9.76 11.46 15.56
N PHE A 166 -11.06 11.54 15.85
CA PHE A 166 -12.14 11.53 14.85
C PHE A 166 -12.88 12.89 14.75
N TYR A 167 -12.40 13.93 15.43
CA TYR A 167 -13.05 15.23 15.39
C TYR A 167 -13.00 15.83 13.98
N GLY A 168 -14.14 16.32 13.50
CA GLY A 168 -14.26 16.89 12.16
C GLY A 168 -14.45 15.86 11.02
N LEU A 169 -14.48 14.56 11.32
CA LEU A 169 -14.77 13.51 10.33
C LEU A 169 -16.29 13.37 10.11
N ALA A 170 -16.89 14.38 9.47
CA ALA A 170 -18.35 14.49 9.34
C ALA A 170 -19.00 13.37 8.49
N GLN A 171 -18.24 12.69 7.64
CA GLN A 171 -18.72 11.60 6.79
C GLN A 171 -18.62 10.22 7.45
N LEU A 172 -17.95 10.12 8.60
CA LEU A 172 -17.64 8.84 9.23
C LEU A 172 -18.92 8.21 9.78
N LYS A 173 -19.28 7.04 9.25
CA LYS A 173 -20.41 6.24 9.73
C LYS A 173 -19.89 5.32 10.84
N MET A 174 -20.18 5.67 12.09
CA MET A 174 -19.89 4.84 13.27
C MET A 174 -21.05 3.90 13.61
#